data_AF-B7QLL3-F1
#
_entry.id   AF-B7QLL3-F1
#
_cell.length_a   1.000
_cell.length_b   1.000
_cell.length_c   1.000
_cell.angle_alpha   90.00
_cell.angle_beta   90.00
_cell.angle_gamma   90.00
#
_symmetry.space_group_name_H-M   'P 1'
#
loop_
_entity.id
_entity.type
_entity.pdbx_description
1 polymer ?
#
loop_
_entity_poly.entity_id
_entity_poly.type
_entity_poly.pdbx_seq_one_letter_code
_entity_poly.pdbx_strand_id
1 'polypeptide(L)'
;MLGRGALQHNAAGSDSQPAVAKTREQLEEEEREKMQVLVSNFSEAQLNRYEMYRRSAFPKAAVKRLVQSITGCSVSQNVVIAVSGIAKVFVGEVVEEALDVLERQGEAGPLQPRHLREAVRRLRKGGFIPNKRATRCLR
;
A
#
# COMPACT_ATOMS: atom_id res chain seq x y z
N MET A 1 -26.65 -66.72 -28.79
CA MET A 1 -25.72 -65.63 -29.12
C MET A 1 -26.24 -64.34 -28.48
N LEU A 2 -25.37 -63.69 -27.68
CA LEU A 2 -25.29 -62.23 -27.44
C LEU A 2 -26.59 -61.53 -26.96
N GLY A 3 -26.71 -60.92 -25.79
CA GLY A 3 -25.78 -60.47 -24.76
C GLY A 3 -26.52 -59.37 -23.99
N ARG A 4 -26.82 -59.59 -22.71
CA ARG A 4 -27.33 -58.54 -21.80
C ARG A 4 -26.24 -58.24 -20.78
N GLY A 5 -25.26 -57.46 -21.23
CA GLY A 5 -24.22 -56.89 -20.38
C GLY A 5 -24.75 -55.63 -19.70
N ALA A 6 -24.68 -55.63 -18.37
CA ALA A 6 -24.82 -54.45 -17.54
C ALA A 6 -23.70 -53.44 -17.88
N LEU A 7 -24.04 -52.17 -18.01
CA LEU A 7 -23.13 -51.06 -17.72
C LEU A 7 -23.96 -49.88 -17.21
N GLN A 8 -23.83 -49.65 -15.92
CA GLN A 8 -24.27 -48.45 -15.22
C GLN A 8 -23.51 -47.26 -15.77
N HIS A 9 -24.21 -46.30 -16.37
CA HIS A 9 -23.67 -44.96 -16.54
C HIS A 9 -24.06 -44.13 -15.31
N ASN A 10 -23.21 -44.20 -14.29
CA ASN A 10 -23.10 -43.17 -13.27
C ASN A 10 -22.54 -41.92 -13.94
N ALA A 11 -23.41 -40.99 -14.33
CA ALA A 11 -23.00 -39.62 -14.59
C ALA A 11 -22.76 -38.96 -13.23
N ALA A 12 -21.51 -38.98 -12.78
CA ALA A 12 -21.03 -38.09 -11.74
C ALA A 12 -21.25 -36.66 -12.22
N GLY A 13 -22.34 -36.04 -11.78
CA GLY A 13 -22.51 -34.61 -11.83
C GLY A 13 -21.38 -34.01 -11.00
N SER A 14 -20.42 -33.42 -11.69
CA SER A 14 -19.39 -32.57 -11.11
C SER A 14 -20.09 -31.45 -10.35
N ASP A 15 -20.12 -31.55 -9.03
CA ASP A 15 -20.53 -30.47 -8.13
C ASP A 15 -19.43 -29.39 -8.15
N SER A 16 -19.36 -28.66 -9.26
CA SER A 16 -18.58 -27.42 -9.35
C SER A 16 -19.39 -26.33 -8.65
N GLN A 17 -19.32 -26.31 -7.33
CA GLN A 17 -19.85 -25.20 -6.54
C GLN A 17 -19.16 -23.90 -6.98
N PRO A 18 -19.91 -22.84 -7.34
CA PRO A 18 -19.33 -21.55 -7.64
C PRO A 18 -18.75 -20.96 -6.35
N ALA A 19 -17.50 -20.52 -6.38
CA ALA A 19 -16.87 -19.80 -5.27
C ALA A 19 -17.72 -18.56 -4.93
N VAL A 20 -18.41 -18.60 -3.79
CA VAL A 20 -19.26 -17.51 -3.31
C VAL A 20 -18.38 -16.29 -3.06
N ALA A 21 -18.68 -15.18 -3.74
CA ALA A 21 -17.99 -13.91 -3.52
C ALA A 21 -18.19 -13.47 -2.07
N LYS A 22 -17.09 -13.39 -1.31
CA LYS A 22 -17.09 -12.96 0.09
C LYS A 22 -17.63 -11.53 0.21
N THR A 23 -18.46 -11.28 1.22
CA THR A 23 -19.00 -9.95 1.52
C THR A 23 -17.87 -9.02 2.00
N ARG A 24 -17.99 -7.70 1.81
CA ARG A 24 -16.99 -6.71 2.27
C ARG A 24 -16.65 -6.88 3.76
N GLU A 25 -17.65 -7.17 4.58
CA GLU A 25 -17.50 -7.42 6.03
C GLU A 25 -16.63 -8.66 6.31
N GLN A 26 -16.84 -9.75 5.57
CA GLN A 26 -16.03 -10.98 5.71
C GLN A 26 -14.57 -10.75 5.30
N LEU A 27 -14.34 -9.90 4.30
CA LEU A 27 -12.99 -9.52 3.87
C LEU A 27 -12.27 -8.65 4.91
N GLU A 28 -12.98 -7.68 5.51
CA GLU A 28 -12.46 -6.83 6.58
C GLU A 28 -12.15 -7.64 7.86
N GLU A 29 -12.96 -8.65 8.18
CA GLU A 29 -12.73 -9.55 9.32
C GLU A 29 -11.53 -10.46 9.08
N GLU A 30 -11.41 -11.08 7.90
CA GLU A 30 -10.25 -11.89 7.53
C GLU A 30 -8.95 -11.06 7.53
N GLU A 31 -9.00 -9.80 7.09
CA GLU A 31 -7.85 -8.90 7.14
C GLU A 31 -7.45 -8.57 8.59
N ARG A 32 -8.44 -8.35 9.48
CA ARG A 32 -8.19 -8.13 10.91
C ARG A 32 -7.58 -9.35 11.58
N GLU A 33 -8.08 -10.55 11.30
CA GLU A 33 -7.54 -11.80 11.84
C GLU A 33 -6.10 -12.01 11.39
N LYS A 34 -5.82 -11.86 10.08
CA LYS A 34 -4.45 -11.93 9.54
C LYS A 34 -3.53 -10.91 10.19
N MET A 35 -4.00 -9.69 10.36
CA MET A 35 -3.25 -8.63 11.03
C MET A 35 -2.99 -8.96 12.50
N GLN A 36 -3.95 -9.55 13.21
CA GLN A 36 -3.80 -9.95 14.60
C GLN A 36 -2.75 -11.04 14.77
N VAL A 37 -2.79 -12.07 13.90
CA VAL A 37 -1.78 -13.15 13.90
C VAL A 37 -0.39 -12.61 13.57
N LEU A 38 -0.28 -11.68 12.62
CA LEU A 38 1.00 -11.06 12.28
C LEU A 38 1.55 -10.26 13.47
N VAL A 39 0.71 -9.43 14.09
CA VAL A 39 1.08 -8.54 15.19
C VAL A 39 1.47 -9.33 16.45
N SER A 40 0.84 -10.46 16.72
CA SER A 40 1.18 -11.31 17.89
C SER A 40 2.54 -12.01 17.77
N ASN A 41 3.06 -12.15 16.54
CA ASN A 41 4.36 -12.77 16.27
C ASN A 41 5.50 -11.75 16.10
N PHE A 42 5.24 -10.46 16.29
CA PHE A 42 6.28 -9.44 16.20
C PHE A 42 7.20 -9.42 17.42
N SER A 43 8.50 -9.17 17.17
CA SER A 43 9.38 -8.69 18.22
C SER A 43 8.92 -7.32 18.73
N GLU A 44 9.29 -6.96 19.96
CA GLU A 44 8.93 -5.68 20.57
C GLU A 44 9.34 -4.47 19.68
N ALA A 45 10.52 -4.56 19.07
CA ALA A 45 11.01 -3.53 18.16
C ALA A 45 10.19 -3.42 16.86
N GLN A 46 9.72 -4.55 16.30
CA GLN A 46 8.85 -4.56 15.13
C GLN A 46 7.45 -4.03 15.47
N LEU A 47 6.92 -4.42 16.63
CA LEU A 47 5.63 -3.93 17.12
C LEU A 47 5.64 -2.41 17.27
N ASN A 48 6.67 -1.86 17.92
CA ASN A 48 6.81 -0.41 18.08
C ASN A 48 6.85 0.31 16.71
N ARG A 49 7.68 -0.16 15.77
CA ARG A 49 7.74 0.41 14.41
C ARG A 49 6.39 0.35 13.70
N TYR A 50 5.70 -0.78 13.78
CA TYR A 50 4.39 -0.96 13.17
C TYR A 50 3.34 -0.03 13.80
N GLU A 51 3.30 0.08 15.12
CA GLU A 51 2.39 0.98 15.82
C GLU A 51 2.61 2.45 15.45
N MET A 52 3.87 2.87 15.36
CA MET A 52 4.22 4.21 14.88
C MET A 52 3.79 4.43 13.43
N TYR A 53 4.05 3.48 12.54
CA TYR A 53 3.60 3.54 11.14
C TYR A 53 2.07 3.62 11.04
N ARG A 54 1.35 2.75 11.74
CA ARG A 54 -0.12 2.68 11.71
C ARG A 54 -0.77 3.96 12.21
N ARG A 55 -0.26 4.53 13.31
CA ARG A 55 -0.79 5.76 13.91
C ARG A 55 -0.27 7.05 13.26
N SER A 56 0.78 6.98 12.45
CA SER A 56 1.31 8.16 11.76
C SER A 56 0.29 8.76 10.81
N ALA A 57 0.05 10.06 10.93
CA ALA A 57 -0.85 10.82 10.07
C ALA A 57 -0.46 12.30 10.06
N PHE A 58 -0.73 12.99 8.96
CA PHE A 58 -0.53 14.43 8.89
C PHE A 58 -1.63 15.18 9.66
N PRO A 59 -1.30 16.23 10.43
CA PRO A 59 -2.30 17.06 11.08
C PRO A 59 -3.21 17.74 10.05
N LYS A 60 -4.51 17.39 10.08
CA LYS A 60 -5.51 17.88 9.11
C LYS A 60 -5.52 19.40 8.97
N ALA A 61 -5.36 20.14 10.07
CA ALA A 61 -5.32 21.60 10.06
C ALA A 61 -4.10 22.16 9.33
N ALA A 62 -2.93 21.52 9.43
CA ALA A 62 -1.73 21.94 8.71
C ALA A 62 -1.88 21.69 7.21
N VAL A 63 -2.36 20.51 6.83
CA VAL A 63 -2.62 20.16 5.42
C VAL A 63 -3.69 21.08 4.83
N LYS A 64 -4.79 21.32 5.54
CA LYS A 64 -5.85 22.23 5.09
C LYS A 64 -5.30 23.64 4.82
N ARG A 65 -4.54 24.22 5.76
CA ARG A 65 -3.91 25.54 5.57
C ARG A 65 -3.00 25.57 4.34
N LEU A 66 -2.17 24.55 4.14
CA LEU A 66 -1.26 24.46 2.99
C LEU A 66 -2.02 24.36 1.66
N VAL A 67 -3.04 23.51 1.58
CA VAL A 67 -3.82 23.37 0.34
C VAL A 67 -4.55 24.68 0.06
N GLN A 68 -5.18 25.30 1.05
CA GLN A 68 -5.87 26.58 0.91
C GLN A 68 -4.93 27.72 0.51
N SER A 69 -3.70 27.77 1.03
CA SER A 69 -2.73 28.80 0.65
C SER A 69 -2.27 28.67 -0.81
N ILE A 70 -2.35 27.47 -1.39
CA ILE A 70 -1.99 27.20 -2.78
C ILE A 70 -3.18 27.46 -3.71
N THR A 71 -4.37 26.99 -3.34
CA THR A 71 -5.57 27.08 -4.20
C THR A 71 -6.31 28.41 -4.08
N GLY A 72 -6.11 29.16 -2.99
CA GLY A 72 -6.81 30.41 -2.71
C GLY A 72 -8.29 30.24 -2.37
N CYS A 73 -8.78 29.00 -2.23
CA CYS A 73 -10.20 28.69 -2.01
C CYS A 73 -10.43 27.80 -0.79
N SER A 74 -11.69 27.70 -0.34
CA SER A 74 -12.07 26.79 0.74
C SER A 74 -11.94 25.32 0.31
N VAL A 75 -11.37 24.47 1.17
CA VAL A 75 -11.10 23.05 0.89
C VAL A 75 -11.94 22.17 1.82
N SER A 76 -12.57 21.14 1.26
CA SER A 76 -13.38 20.17 2.00
C SER A 76 -12.52 19.16 2.78
N GLN A 77 -13.08 18.55 3.82
CA GLN A 77 -12.37 17.58 4.64
C GLN A 77 -11.93 16.34 3.84
N ASN A 78 -12.74 15.88 2.87
CA ASN A 78 -12.41 14.72 2.04
C ASN A 78 -11.17 14.97 1.18
N VAL A 79 -11.01 16.19 0.66
CA VAL A 79 -9.78 16.57 -0.06
C VAL A 79 -8.58 16.56 0.88
N VAL A 80 -8.73 17.07 2.11
CA VAL A 80 -7.65 17.03 3.11
C VAL A 80 -7.25 15.59 3.43
N ILE A 81 -8.21 14.68 3.58
CA ILE A 81 -7.95 13.25 3.81
C ILE A 81 -7.21 12.64 2.62
N ALA A 82 -7.69 12.88 1.39
CA ALA A 82 -7.07 12.35 0.18
C ALA A 82 -5.63 12.82 0.01
N VAL A 83 -5.38 14.13 0.15
CA VAL A 83 -4.03 14.71 0.06
C VAL A 83 -3.12 14.15 1.15
N SER A 84 -3.63 14.00 2.38
CA SER A 84 -2.84 13.41 3.47
C SER A 84 -2.48 11.95 3.21
N GLY A 85 -3.40 11.18 2.62
CA GLY A 85 -3.18 9.79 2.23
C GLY A 85 -2.10 9.66 1.15
N ILE A 86 -2.23 10.44 0.06
CA ILE A 86 -1.25 10.46 -1.02
C ILE A 86 0.13 10.88 -0.50
N ALA A 87 0.19 11.90 0.35
CA ALA A 87 1.44 12.34 0.97
C ALA A 87 2.05 11.25 1.87
N LYS A 88 1.24 10.47 2.59
CA LYS A 88 1.73 9.37 3.46
C LYS A 88 2.34 8.25 2.61
N VAL A 89 1.67 7.85 1.54
CA VAL A 89 2.21 6.87 0.58
C VAL A 89 3.53 7.37 0.01
N PHE A 90 3.58 8.63 -0.44
CA PHE A 90 4.81 9.22 -0.96
C PHE A 90 5.98 9.17 0.04
N VAL A 91 5.74 9.48 1.32
CA VAL A 91 6.79 9.39 2.36
C VAL A 91 7.22 7.94 2.58
N GLY A 92 6.29 6.99 2.57
CA GLY A 92 6.59 5.56 2.70
C GLY A 92 7.58 5.09 1.63
N GLU A 93 7.25 5.35 0.37
CA GLU A 93 8.07 4.98 -0.80
C GLU A 93 9.47 5.59 -0.75
N VAL A 94 9.57 6.86 -0.33
CA VAL A 94 10.87 7.53 -0.16
C VAL A 94 11.69 6.92 0.98
N VAL A 95 11.06 6.55 2.09
CA VAL A 95 11.74 5.95 3.25
C VAL A 95 12.17 4.53 2.94
N GLU A 96 11.34 3.73 2.26
CA GLU A 96 11.67 2.37 1.83
C GLU A 96 12.86 2.37 0.86
N GLU A 97 12.83 3.19 -0.19
CA GLU A 97 13.99 3.30 -1.09
C GLU A 97 15.24 3.86 -0.38
N ALA A 98 15.07 4.71 0.64
CA ALA A 98 16.21 5.20 1.43
C ALA A 98 16.82 4.11 2.32
N LEU A 99 16.01 3.18 2.84
CA LEU A 99 16.50 2.01 3.57
C LEU A 99 17.23 1.05 2.63
N ASP A 100 16.71 0.83 1.42
CA ASP A 100 17.40 0.07 0.39
C ASP A 100 18.75 0.69 0.01
N VAL A 101 18.84 2.03 -0.09
CA VAL A 101 20.09 2.73 -0.36
C VAL A 101 21.09 2.52 0.78
N LEU A 102 20.63 2.64 2.03
CA LEU A 102 21.45 2.41 3.22
C LEU A 102 22.02 0.98 3.24
N GLU A 103 21.17 -0.02 3.00
CA GLU A 103 21.56 -1.44 2.96
C GLU A 103 22.56 -1.73 1.83
N ARG A 104 22.31 -1.21 0.62
CA ARG A 104 23.24 -1.36 -0.52
C ARG A 104 24.60 -0.71 -0.28
N GLN A 105 24.68 0.27 0.61
CA GLN A 105 25.93 0.93 1.00
C GLN A 105 26.65 0.21 2.15
N GLY A 106 26.04 -0.84 2.72
CA GLY A 106 26.58 -1.56 3.87
C GLY A 106 26.63 -0.72 5.15
N GLU A 107 25.83 0.35 5.21
CA GLU A 107 25.76 1.24 6.36
C GLU A 107 24.69 0.75 7.34
N ALA A 108 24.92 0.96 8.64
CA ALA A 108 23.94 0.68 9.68
C ALA A 108 23.69 1.94 10.51
N GLY A 109 22.43 2.19 10.87
CA GLY A 109 22.04 3.32 11.72
C GLY A 109 20.93 4.19 11.12
N PRO A 110 20.72 5.39 11.66
CA PRO A 110 19.65 6.29 11.21
C PRO A 110 19.85 6.78 9.78
N LEU A 111 18.74 6.92 9.03
CA LEU A 111 18.75 7.49 7.68
C LEU A 111 19.38 8.88 7.67
N GLN A 112 20.42 9.05 6.86
CA GLN A 112 21.11 10.31 6.65
C GLN A 112 20.47 11.08 5.49
N PRO A 113 20.64 12.42 5.43
CA PRO A 113 20.16 13.22 4.31
C PRO A 113 20.65 12.73 2.93
N ARG A 114 21.82 12.09 2.86
CA ARG A 114 22.34 11.48 1.62
C ARG A 114 21.46 10.33 1.11
N HIS A 115 20.93 9.48 2.01
CA HIS A 115 20.09 8.34 1.63
C HIS A 115 18.76 8.82 1.07
N LEU A 116 18.13 9.80 1.72
CA LEU A 116 16.88 10.40 1.24
C LEU A 116 17.03 11.09 -0.12
N ARG A 117 18.12 11.83 -0.33
CA ARG A 117 18.37 12.48 -1.63
C ARG A 117 18.58 11.46 -2.75
N GLU A 118 19.32 10.39 -2.46
CA GLU A 118 19.57 9.31 -3.40
C GLU A 118 18.28 8.52 -3.71
N ALA A 119 17.47 8.24 -2.70
CA ALA A 119 16.16 7.60 -2.86
C ALA A 119 15.25 8.41 -3.80
N VAL A 120 15.10 9.71 -3.55
CA VAL A 120 14.31 10.60 -4.42
C VAL A 120 14.88 10.65 -5.84
N ARG A 121 16.20 10.59 -6.01
CA ARG A 121 16.84 10.53 -7.34
C ARG A 121 16.46 9.24 -8.07
N ARG A 122 16.45 8.08 -7.37
CA ARG A 122 16.08 6.78 -7.92
C ARG A 122 14.60 6.71 -8.27
N LEU A 123 13.72 7.15 -7.38
CA LEU A 123 12.26 7.19 -7.61
C LEU A 123 11.88 8.11 -8.79
N ARG A 124 12.59 9.22 -8.99
CA ARG A 124 12.43 10.06 -10.20
C ARG A 124 12.87 9.35 -11.48
N LYS A 125 13.97 8.61 -11.44
CA LYS A 125 14.47 7.84 -12.58
C LYS A 125 13.54 6.67 -12.93
N GLY A 126 12.94 6.05 -11.91
CA GLY A 126 11.97 4.96 -12.05
C GLY A 126 10.56 5.41 -12.46
N GLY A 127 10.31 6.71 -12.60
CA GLY A 127 9.02 7.25 -13.03
C GLY A 127 7.95 7.34 -11.93
N PHE A 128 8.24 6.94 -10.69
CA PHE A 128 7.32 7.07 -9.56
C PHE A 128 7.04 8.55 -9.23
N ILE A 129 8.10 9.37 -9.23
CA ILE A 129 7.97 10.82 -9.02
C ILE A 129 7.92 11.52 -10.39
N PRO A 130 6.83 12.20 -10.76
CA PRO A 130 6.72 12.86 -12.05
C PRO A 130 7.78 13.96 -12.20
N ASN A 131 8.47 13.95 -13.34
CA ASN A 131 9.54 14.91 -13.63
C ASN A 131 8.97 16.20 -14.23
N LYS A 132 9.08 17.32 -13.51
CA LYS A 132 8.62 18.65 -13.95
C LYS A 132 9.26 19.15 -15.25
N ARG A 133 10.35 18.53 -15.72
CA ARG A 133 11.01 18.89 -17.00
C ARG A 133 10.33 18.26 -18.22
N ALA A 134 9.44 17.28 -18.05
CA ALA A 134 8.79 16.59 -19.16
C ALA A 134 7.58 17.34 -19.78
N THR A 135 7.06 18.38 -19.12
CA THR A 135 5.84 19.11 -19.56
C THR A 135 6.12 20.44 -20.26
N ARG A 136 7.29 20.62 -20.88
CA ARG A 136 7.56 21.79 -21.75
C ARG A 136 7.13 21.51 -23.20
N CYS A 137 5.88 21.08 -23.39
CA CYS A 137 5.11 21.02 -24.65
C CYS A 137 3.68 20.62 -24.21
N LEU A 138 2.62 21.40 -24.42
CA LEU A 138 2.01 21.77 -25.70
C LEU A 138 1.32 23.15 -25.58
N ARG A 139 1.30 23.83 -26.73
CA ARG A 139 0.78 25.17 -26.97
C ARG A 139 -0.71 25.14 -27.26
#